data_AF-A0A178AIM2-F1
#
_entry.id   AF-A0A178AIM2-F1
#
_cell.length_a   1.000
_cell.length_b   1.000
_cell.length_c   1.000
_cell.angle_alpha   90.00
_cell.angle_beta   90.00
_cell.angle_gamma   90.00
#
_symmetry.space_group_name_H-M   'P 1'
#
loop_
_entity.id
_entity.type
_entity.pdbx_description
1 polymer ?
#
loop_
_entity_poly.entity_id
_entity_poly.type
_entity_poly.pdbx_seq_one_letter_code
_entity_poly.pdbx_strand_id
1 'polypeptide(L)'
;MGYTITLPEIIRILRAQRTSPWQVGHSIGLMLYHIFPLTSTHLDNDIDFSNPIPRALAHFPSFIGAVDSHIAYLRFTSGCSEKSFSSTSSDRKAKAKRCKHIDHYTHLVEAAFKACVCEGLGDVFDKWGKEEIASFNKGVDKALSGVQWVKYPSENVVYEAGEGDWEAWLRGKCEELGMEGARRGERVLEDI
;
A
#
# COMPACT_ATOMS: atom_id res chain seq x y z
N MET A 1 20.19 -5.77 -13.09
CA MET A 1 20.01 -5.08 -11.80
C MET A 1 18.74 -4.25 -11.92
N GLY A 2 17.69 -4.61 -11.18
CA GLY A 2 16.40 -3.93 -11.26
C GLY A 2 16.45 -2.56 -10.58
N TYR A 3 15.81 -1.56 -11.16
CA TYR A 3 15.59 -0.26 -10.50
C TYR A 3 14.73 -0.48 -9.26
N THR A 4 15.25 -0.13 -8.08
CA THR A 4 14.55 -0.26 -6.80
C THR A 4 13.93 1.09 -6.46
N ILE A 5 12.66 1.10 -6.04
CA ILE A 5 12.05 2.33 -5.53
C ILE A 5 12.76 2.74 -4.23
N THR A 6 13.27 3.97 -4.17
CA THR A 6 13.91 4.50 -2.97
C THR A 6 13.08 5.62 -2.40
N LEU A 7 12.70 5.54 -1.13
CA LEU A 7 11.85 6.52 -0.46
C LEU A 7 12.51 7.14 0.79
N PRO A 8 13.76 7.62 0.72
CA PRO A 8 14.52 8.03 1.91
C PRO A 8 13.82 9.12 2.74
N GLU A 9 13.21 10.10 2.07
CA GLU A 9 12.49 11.18 2.75
C GLU A 9 11.22 10.67 3.44
N ILE A 10 10.47 9.78 2.80
CA ILE A 10 9.27 9.16 3.40
C ILE A 10 9.66 8.32 4.61
N ILE A 11 10.68 7.49 4.49
CA ILE A 11 11.19 6.68 5.60
C ILE A 11 11.63 7.57 6.76
N ARG A 12 12.30 8.69 6.48
CA ARG A 12 12.68 9.68 7.51
C ARG A 12 11.46 10.26 8.22
N ILE A 13 10.40 10.63 7.49
CA ILE A 13 9.16 11.16 8.05
C ILE A 13 8.47 10.10 8.92
N LEU A 14 8.33 8.86 8.43
CA LEU A 14 7.70 7.77 9.18
C LEU A 14 8.50 7.42 10.45
N ARG A 15 9.84 7.41 10.39
CA ARG A 15 10.71 7.22 11.57
C ARG A 15 10.53 8.31 12.63
N ALA A 16 10.23 9.53 12.22
CA ALA A 16 9.95 10.62 13.15
C ALA A 16 8.61 10.41 13.89
N GLN A 17 7.68 9.66 13.29
CA GLN A 17 6.38 9.32 13.85
C GLN A 17 6.37 8.01 14.66
N ARG A 18 7.53 7.37 14.90
CA ARG A 18 7.64 6.04 15.54
C ARG A 18 6.96 5.90 16.92
N THR A 19 6.70 7.02 17.61
CA THR A 19 5.97 7.03 18.89
C THR A 19 4.46 7.02 18.73
N SER A 20 3.95 7.06 17.48
CA SER A 20 2.54 6.94 17.13
C SER A 20 2.36 5.81 16.10
N PRO A 21 2.37 4.54 16.54
CA PRO A 21 2.33 3.39 15.64
C PRO A 21 1.11 3.38 14.72
N TRP A 22 -0.07 3.77 15.24
CA TRP A 22 -1.28 3.92 14.43
C TRP A 22 -1.08 4.90 13.27
N GLN A 23 -0.48 6.08 13.51
CA GLN A 23 -0.28 7.09 12.48
C GLN A 23 0.71 6.61 11.41
N VAL A 24 1.76 5.88 11.82
CA VAL A 24 2.71 5.25 10.90
C VAL A 24 1.97 4.23 10.02
N GLY A 25 1.21 3.33 10.63
CA GLY A 25 0.42 2.31 9.93
C GLY A 25 -0.57 2.91 8.95
N HIS A 26 -1.33 3.91 9.39
CA HIS A 26 -2.30 4.61 8.55
C HIS A 26 -1.64 5.32 7.36
N SER A 27 -0.49 5.97 7.57
CA SER A 27 0.23 6.66 6.49
C SER A 27 0.75 5.67 5.45
N ILE A 28 1.29 4.53 5.89
CA ILE A 28 1.78 3.47 5.00
C ILE A 28 0.61 2.82 4.24
N GLY A 29 -0.47 2.48 4.92
CA GLY A 29 -1.67 1.92 4.31
C GLY A 29 -2.29 2.86 3.27
N LEU A 30 -2.30 4.18 3.54
CA LEU A 30 -2.80 5.17 2.61
C LEU A 30 -1.93 5.30 1.35
N MET A 31 -0.60 5.26 1.51
CA MET A 31 0.32 5.21 0.36
C MET A 31 0.09 3.94 -0.47
N LEU A 32 -0.02 2.78 0.19
CA LEU A 32 -0.28 1.49 -0.46
C LEU A 32 -1.61 1.51 -1.23
N TYR A 33 -2.70 1.98 -0.61
CA TYR A 33 -4.03 2.15 -1.22
C TYR A 33 -3.98 2.96 -2.52
N HIS A 34 -3.14 3.99 -2.56
CA HIS A 34 -3.04 4.88 -3.71
C HIS A 34 -2.13 4.35 -4.85
N ILE A 35 -1.40 3.26 -4.68
CA ILE A 35 -0.55 2.72 -5.75
C ILE A 35 -1.38 2.32 -6.99
N PHE A 36 -2.50 1.62 -6.80
CA PHE A 36 -3.38 1.23 -7.91
C PHE A 36 -3.91 2.43 -8.72
N PRO A 37 -4.57 3.46 -8.12
CA PRO A 37 -5.08 4.58 -8.90
C PRO A 37 -3.97 5.42 -9.55
N LEU A 38 -2.80 5.56 -8.91
CA LEU A 38 -1.64 6.23 -9.51
C LEU A 38 -1.13 5.46 -10.73
N THR A 39 -1.01 4.13 -10.61
CA THR A 39 -0.58 3.25 -11.70
C THR A 39 -1.56 3.29 -12.87
N SER A 40 -2.86 3.15 -12.60
CA SER A 40 -3.88 3.23 -13.64
C SER A 40 -3.84 4.56 -14.37
N THR A 41 -3.74 5.68 -13.64
CA THR A 41 -3.71 7.02 -14.24
C THR A 41 -2.44 7.22 -15.06
N HIS A 42 -1.29 6.77 -14.58
CA HIS A 42 -0.03 6.88 -15.30
C HIS A 42 -0.04 6.07 -16.61
N LEU A 43 -0.62 4.86 -16.61
CA LEU A 43 -0.68 4.00 -17.80
C LEU A 43 -1.63 4.53 -18.89
N ASP A 44 -2.58 5.40 -18.53
CA ASP A 44 -3.44 6.09 -19.49
C ASP A 44 -2.77 7.32 -20.15
N ASN A 45 -1.58 7.69 -19.69
CA ASN A 45 -0.85 8.87 -20.15
C ASN A 45 0.52 8.52 -20.76
N ASP A 46 1.22 9.55 -21.23
CA ASP A 46 2.58 9.44 -21.77
C ASP A 46 3.56 8.94 -20.71
N ILE A 47 4.72 8.42 -21.15
CA ILE A 47 5.70 7.79 -20.24
C ILE A 47 6.32 8.78 -19.23
N ASP A 48 6.36 10.06 -19.58
CA ASP A 48 6.86 11.18 -18.79
C ASP A 48 5.76 11.90 -17.99
N PHE A 49 4.54 11.35 -17.98
CA PHE A 49 3.44 11.89 -17.20
C PHE A 49 3.71 11.79 -15.69
N SER A 50 3.41 12.87 -14.99
CA SER A 50 3.44 12.94 -13.53
C SER A 50 2.04 13.03 -12.97
N ASN A 51 1.70 12.15 -12.04
CA ASN A 51 0.41 12.16 -11.37
C ASN A 51 0.24 13.45 -10.53
N PRO A 52 -0.97 14.04 -10.51
CA PRO A 52 -1.28 15.08 -9.53
C PRO A 52 -1.26 14.49 -8.12
N ILE A 53 -0.81 15.28 -7.13
CA ILE A 53 -0.74 14.82 -5.74
C ILE A 53 -2.17 14.70 -5.16
N PRO A 54 -2.62 13.50 -4.77
CA PRO A 54 -3.91 13.34 -4.10
C PRO A 54 -3.91 14.10 -2.78
N ARG A 55 -5.04 14.73 -2.42
CA ARG A 55 -5.17 15.49 -1.15
C ARG A 55 -4.77 14.65 0.07
N ALA A 56 -5.12 13.36 0.05
CA ALA A 56 -4.79 12.42 1.13
C ALA A 56 -3.26 12.21 1.30
N LEU A 57 -2.49 12.41 0.23
CA LEU A 57 -1.03 12.26 0.20
C LEU A 57 -0.28 13.60 0.13
N ALA A 58 -0.93 14.72 0.47
CA ALA A 58 -0.32 16.05 0.42
C ALA A 58 0.96 16.17 1.28
N HIS A 59 1.09 15.35 2.32
CA HIS A 59 2.28 15.29 3.19
C HIS A 59 3.41 14.41 2.63
N PHE A 60 3.18 13.69 1.53
CA PHE A 60 4.12 12.75 0.92
C PHE A 60 4.31 13.02 -0.58
N PRO A 61 4.65 14.24 -1.01
CA PRO A 61 4.77 14.55 -2.44
C PRO A 61 5.87 13.74 -3.13
N SER A 62 6.96 13.41 -2.41
CA SER A 62 8.06 12.60 -2.93
C SER A 62 7.68 11.14 -3.20
N PHE A 63 6.63 10.62 -2.56
CA PHE A 63 6.11 9.29 -2.83
C PHE A 63 5.54 9.20 -4.26
N ILE A 64 4.78 10.22 -4.68
CA ILE A 64 4.15 10.25 -6.02
C ILE A 64 5.22 10.23 -7.11
N GLY A 65 6.22 11.13 -7.01
CA GLY A 65 7.31 11.18 -7.99
C GLY A 65 8.14 9.89 -8.05
N ALA A 66 8.33 9.20 -6.91
CA ALA A 66 9.02 7.93 -6.87
C ALA A 66 8.21 6.80 -7.53
N VAL A 67 6.89 6.75 -7.29
CA VAL A 67 5.98 5.81 -7.95
C VAL A 67 5.94 6.06 -9.45
N ASP A 68 5.77 7.31 -9.89
CA ASP A 68 5.76 7.67 -11.31
C ASP A 68 7.07 7.29 -12.00
N SER A 69 8.21 7.61 -11.40
CA SER A 69 9.53 7.23 -11.93
C SER A 69 9.70 5.71 -12.03
N HIS A 70 9.18 4.95 -11.06
CA HIS A 70 9.24 3.50 -11.08
C HIS A 70 8.33 2.90 -12.17
N ILE A 71 7.12 3.42 -12.35
CA ILE A 71 6.21 3.03 -13.44
C ILE A 71 6.86 3.34 -14.79
N ALA A 72 7.41 4.53 -14.97
CA ALA A 72 8.12 4.92 -16.20
C ALA A 72 9.29 3.97 -16.51
N TYR A 73 10.07 3.58 -15.50
CA TYR A 73 11.12 2.57 -15.65
C TYR A 73 10.56 1.20 -16.09
N LEU A 74 9.48 0.72 -15.46
CA LEU A 74 8.85 -0.55 -15.83
C LEU A 74 8.30 -0.52 -17.26
N ARG A 75 7.74 0.62 -17.69
CA ARG A 75 7.27 0.83 -19.07
C ARG A 75 8.42 0.81 -20.06
N PHE A 76 9.51 1.50 -19.74
CA PHE A 76 10.70 1.54 -20.59
C PHE A 76 11.30 0.15 -20.79
N THR A 77 11.46 -0.61 -19.70
CA THR A 77 12.09 -1.94 -19.75
C THR A 77 11.22 -3.03 -20.39
N SER A 78 9.89 -2.87 -20.37
CA SER A 78 8.95 -3.79 -21.01
C SER A 78 8.64 -3.42 -22.47
N GLY A 79 9.20 -2.34 -23.00
CA GLY A 79 8.90 -1.84 -24.36
C GLY A 79 7.49 -1.24 -24.49
N CYS A 80 6.88 -0.84 -23.37
CA CYS A 80 5.52 -0.31 -23.29
C CYS A 80 5.53 1.23 -23.22
N SER A 81 6.13 1.86 -24.24
CA SER A 81 6.37 3.32 -24.26
C SER A 81 5.19 4.15 -24.74
N GLU A 82 4.30 3.57 -25.54
CA GLU A 82 3.13 4.28 -26.09
C GLU A 82 1.99 4.35 -25.05
N LYS A 83 1.05 5.30 -25.24
CA LYS A 83 -0.25 5.28 -24.56
C LYS A 83 -0.89 3.93 -24.82
N SER A 84 -0.88 3.07 -23.81
CA SER A 84 -1.12 1.65 -24.04
C SER A 84 -2.56 1.37 -24.48
N PHE A 85 -3.48 2.28 -24.19
CA PHE A 85 -4.90 2.09 -24.44
C PHE A 85 -5.56 3.43 -24.78
N SER A 86 -6.01 3.61 -26.03
CA SER A 86 -6.96 4.68 -26.30
C SER A 86 -8.24 4.37 -25.50
N SER A 87 -8.70 5.32 -24.70
CA SER A 87 -9.93 5.22 -23.90
C SER A 87 -11.20 4.92 -24.73
N THR A 88 -11.06 4.91 -26.06
CA THR A 88 -12.11 4.76 -27.07
C THR A 88 -12.36 3.32 -27.52
N SER A 89 -11.55 2.31 -27.15
CA SER A 89 -11.83 0.94 -27.60
C SER A 89 -13.00 0.32 -26.81
N SER A 90 -14.14 0.15 -27.48
CA SER A 90 -15.30 -0.59 -26.93
C SER A 90 -15.07 -2.10 -26.83
N ASP A 91 -13.93 -2.60 -27.32
CA ASP A 91 -13.58 -4.02 -27.31
C ASP A 91 -13.29 -4.53 -25.90
N ARG A 92 -14.08 -5.52 -25.47
CA ARG A 92 -13.93 -6.23 -24.20
C ARG A 92 -12.53 -6.85 -24.05
N LYS A 93 -11.91 -7.33 -25.14
CA LYS A 93 -10.57 -7.94 -25.09
C LYS A 93 -9.49 -6.91 -24.79
N ALA A 94 -9.58 -5.73 -25.40
CA ALA A 94 -8.66 -4.63 -25.14
C ALA A 94 -8.75 -4.16 -23.68
N LYS A 95 -9.97 -4.03 -23.13
CA LYS A 95 -10.18 -3.71 -21.71
C LYS A 95 -9.57 -4.76 -20.77
N ALA A 96 -9.78 -6.04 -21.06
CA ALA A 96 -9.21 -7.11 -20.24
C ALA A 96 -7.67 -7.12 -20.27
N LYS A 97 -7.06 -6.84 -21.43
CA LYS A 97 -5.61 -6.69 -21.55
C LYS A 97 -5.10 -5.48 -20.75
N ARG A 98 -5.82 -4.36 -20.77
CA ARG A 98 -5.53 -3.17 -19.96
C ARG A 98 -5.53 -3.48 -18.48
N CYS A 99 -6.60 -4.10 -17.97
CA CYS A 99 -6.66 -4.49 -16.56
C CYS A 99 -5.46 -5.35 -16.17
N LYS A 100 -5.12 -6.39 -16.96
CA LYS A 100 -3.96 -7.23 -16.68
C LYS A 100 -2.63 -6.46 -16.61
N HIS A 101 -2.44 -5.46 -17.46
CA HIS A 101 -1.25 -4.62 -17.37
C HIS A 101 -1.28 -3.75 -16.11
N ILE A 102 -2.41 -3.10 -15.81
CA ILE A 102 -2.54 -2.29 -14.58
C ILE A 102 -2.26 -3.15 -13.35
N ASP A 103 -2.88 -4.34 -13.25
CA ASP A 103 -2.70 -5.27 -12.13
C ASP A 103 -1.23 -5.70 -12.01
N HIS A 104 -0.59 -6.04 -13.13
CA HIS A 104 0.81 -6.45 -13.14
C HIS A 104 1.75 -5.34 -12.65
N TYR A 105 1.61 -4.12 -13.18
CA TYR A 105 2.43 -2.99 -12.78
C TYR A 105 2.17 -2.61 -11.33
N THR A 106 0.90 -2.59 -10.92
CA THR A 106 0.49 -2.29 -9.54
C THR A 106 1.17 -3.27 -8.58
N HIS A 107 1.12 -4.57 -8.86
CA HIS A 107 1.80 -5.58 -8.05
C HIS A 107 3.31 -5.34 -7.93
N LEU A 108 3.99 -4.99 -9.03
CA LEU A 108 5.43 -4.70 -9.00
C LEU A 108 5.75 -3.44 -8.17
N VAL A 109 4.97 -2.36 -8.32
CA VAL A 109 5.15 -1.14 -7.54
C VAL A 109 4.87 -1.39 -6.06
N GLU A 110 3.80 -2.14 -5.74
CA GLU A 110 3.46 -2.51 -4.36
C GLU A 110 4.56 -3.35 -3.71
N ALA A 111 5.07 -4.37 -4.41
CA ALA A 111 6.14 -5.22 -3.90
C ALA A 111 7.39 -4.38 -3.60
N ALA A 112 7.79 -3.49 -4.52
CA ALA A 112 8.91 -2.59 -4.32
C ALA A 112 8.68 -1.62 -3.14
N PHE A 113 7.48 -1.08 -2.99
CA PHE A 113 7.11 -0.22 -1.87
C PHE A 113 7.17 -0.97 -0.53
N LYS A 114 6.59 -2.16 -0.45
CA LYS A 114 6.59 -3.01 0.76
C LYS A 114 8.02 -3.39 1.16
N ALA A 115 8.87 -3.74 0.20
CA ALA A 115 10.30 -3.98 0.45
C ALA A 115 10.99 -2.74 1.02
N CYS A 116 10.79 -1.56 0.43
CA CYS A 116 11.36 -0.31 0.93
C CYS A 116 10.87 0.04 2.35
N VAL A 117 9.60 -0.25 2.69
CA VAL A 117 9.06 -0.08 4.04
C VAL A 117 9.73 -1.04 5.02
N CYS A 118 9.85 -2.32 4.66
CA CYS A 118 10.48 -3.34 5.49
C CYS A 118 11.94 -3.01 5.77
N GLU A 119 12.73 -2.71 4.74
CA GLU A 119 14.14 -2.32 4.87
C GLU A 119 14.30 -1.00 5.63
N GLY A 120 13.44 -0.02 5.35
CA GLY A 120 13.55 1.33 5.89
C GLY A 120 13.06 1.48 7.32
N LEU A 121 12.16 0.62 7.80
CA LEU A 121 11.53 0.72 9.13
C LEU A 121 11.67 -0.55 9.98
N GLY A 122 12.34 -1.60 9.51
CA GLY A 122 12.47 -2.86 10.25
C GLY A 122 12.99 -2.68 11.67
N ASP A 123 14.02 -1.86 11.88
CA ASP A 123 14.57 -1.57 13.22
C ASP A 123 13.60 -0.81 14.15
N VAL A 124 12.60 -0.14 13.58
CA VAL A 124 11.50 0.48 14.35
C VAL A 124 10.50 -0.60 14.76
N PHE A 125 10.11 -1.44 13.82
CA PHE A 125 9.18 -2.54 14.04
C PHE A 125 9.70 -3.54 15.08
N ASP A 126 10.99 -3.86 15.05
CA ASP A 126 11.63 -4.79 15.98
C ASP A 126 11.66 -4.29 17.43
N LYS A 127 11.51 -2.97 17.63
CA LYS A 127 11.50 -2.35 18.97
C LYS A 127 10.10 -2.19 19.55
N TRP A 128 9.07 -2.34 18.73
CA TRP A 128 7.69 -2.20 19.17
C TRP A 128 7.22 -3.44 19.93
N GLY A 129 6.47 -3.19 21.00
CA GLY A 129 5.76 -4.23 21.73
C GLY A 129 4.46 -4.63 21.01
N LYS A 130 3.75 -5.58 21.63
CA LYS A 130 2.51 -6.12 21.07
C LYS A 130 1.41 -5.06 20.90
N GLU A 131 1.32 -4.11 21.82
CA GLU A 131 0.31 -3.04 21.78
C GLU A 131 0.61 -2.05 20.65
N GLU A 132 1.88 -1.67 20.48
CA GLU A 132 2.31 -0.82 19.38
C GLU A 132 2.10 -1.50 18.03
N ILE A 133 2.41 -2.79 17.90
CA ILE A 133 2.18 -3.55 16.67
C ILE A 133 0.68 -3.65 16.36
N ALA A 134 -0.17 -3.96 17.35
CA ALA A 134 -1.62 -3.99 17.15
C ALA A 134 -2.17 -2.62 16.73
N SER A 135 -1.66 -1.54 17.35
CA SER A 135 -2.00 -0.16 17.00
C SER A 135 -1.58 0.20 15.57
N PHE A 136 -0.38 -0.22 15.15
CA PHE A 136 0.11 -0.10 13.78
C PHE A 136 -0.77 -0.85 12.78
N ASN A 137 -1.05 -2.13 13.02
CA ASN A 137 -1.91 -2.97 12.19
C ASN A 137 -3.31 -2.35 12.02
N LYS A 138 -3.86 -1.79 13.11
CA LYS A 138 -5.12 -1.04 13.08
C LYS A 138 -5.07 0.17 12.16
N GLY A 139 -3.97 0.93 12.19
CA GLY A 139 -3.75 2.05 11.29
C GLY A 139 -3.72 1.61 9.82
N VAL A 140 -2.97 0.55 9.51
CA VAL A 140 -2.87 -0.02 8.15
C VAL A 140 -4.24 -0.45 7.64
N ASP A 141 -4.96 -1.27 8.41
CA ASP A 141 -6.29 -1.78 8.02
C ASP A 141 -7.28 -0.62 7.82
N LYS A 142 -7.30 0.36 8.72
CA LYS A 142 -8.19 1.51 8.60
C LYS A 142 -7.98 2.26 7.29
N ALA A 143 -6.75 2.39 6.83
CA ALA A 143 -6.44 3.07 5.59
C ALA A 143 -6.78 2.23 4.34
N LEU A 144 -6.63 0.90 4.40
CA LEU A 144 -6.88 0.00 3.27
C LEU A 144 -8.37 -0.35 3.12
N SER A 145 -9.01 -0.82 4.19
CA SER A 145 -10.38 -1.34 4.18
C SER A 145 -11.43 -0.32 4.62
N GLY A 146 -11.02 0.73 5.35
CA GLY A 146 -11.94 1.67 6.00
C GLY A 146 -12.61 1.11 7.27
N VAL A 147 -12.44 -0.18 7.56
CA VAL A 147 -13.00 -0.89 8.72
C VAL A 147 -12.11 -0.70 9.93
N GLN A 148 -12.69 -0.81 11.13
CA GLN A 148 -11.96 -0.73 12.39
C GLN A 148 -12.46 -1.80 13.36
N TRP A 149 -11.64 -2.83 13.56
CA TRP A 149 -11.92 -3.92 14.50
C TRP A 149 -11.60 -3.51 15.95
N VAL A 150 -12.23 -4.15 16.92
CA VAL A 150 -11.92 -3.94 18.36
C VAL A 150 -10.57 -4.54 18.73
N LYS A 151 -10.17 -5.64 18.08
CA LYS A 151 -8.92 -6.35 18.33
C LYS A 151 -8.16 -6.55 17.03
N TYR A 152 -6.84 -6.41 17.11
CA TYR A 152 -5.91 -6.60 16.01
C TYR A 152 -4.81 -7.60 16.40
N PRO A 153 -4.23 -8.33 15.43
CA PRO A 153 -3.12 -9.24 15.69
C PRO A 153 -1.91 -8.52 16.28
N SER A 154 -1.15 -9.26 17.10
CA SER A 154 0.08 -8.76 17.72
C SER A 154 1.33 -9.00 16.88
N GLU A 155 1.17 -9.72 15.77
CA GLU A 155 2.16 -10.00 14.75
C GLU A 155 2.15 -8.88 13.71
N ASN A 156 3.33 -8.43 13.27
CA ASN A 156 3.44 -7.30 12.37
C ASN A 156 3.10 -7.71 10.92
N VAL A 157 2.08 -7.09 10.32
CA VAL A 157 1.66 -7.39 8.94
C VAL A 157 2.79 -7.27 7.93
N VAL A 158 3.76 -6.37 8.14
CA VAL A 158 4.90 -6.17 7.24
C VAL A 158 5.74 -7.45 7.12
N TYR A 159 5.95 -8.15 8.23
CA TYR A 159 6.75 -9.38 8.27
C TYR A 159 5.92 -10.60 7.90
N GLU A 160 4.70 -10.69 8.41
CA GLU A 160 3.86 -11.89 8.24
C GLU A 160 3.25 -11.99 6.84
N ALA A 161 2.78 -10.87 6.28
CA ALA A 161 2.25 -10.84 4.93
C ALA A 161 3.36 -10.62 3.88
N GLY A 162 4.47 -9.97 4.25
CA GLY A 162 5.59 -9.71 3.36
C GLY A 162 5.17 -8.91 2.12
N GLU A 163 5.43 -9.46 0.93
CA GLU A 163 5.00 -8.88 -0.34
C GLU A 163 3.52 -9.15 -0.69
N GLY A 164 2.84 -10.01 0.08
CA GLY A 164 1.45 -10.41 -0.13
C GLY A 164 0.42 -9.30 0.11
N ASP A 165 -0.86 -9.67 0.04
CA ASP A 165 -1.97 -8.75 0.28
C ASP A 165 -2.15 -8.50 1.79
N TRP A 166 -1.74 -7.31 2.24
CA TRP A 166 -1.81 -6.90 3.63
C TRP A 166 -3.26 -6.75 4.12
N GLU A 167 -4.18 -6.28 3.27
CA GLU A 167 -5.59 -6.14 3.62
C GLU A 167 -6.22 -7.52 3.83
N ALA A 168 -5.97 -8.46 2.91
CA ALA A 168 -6.47 -9.82 3.03
C ALA A 168 -5.92 -10.53 4.28
N TRP A 169 -4.63 -10.37 4.58
CA TRP A 169 -4.02 -10.95 5.78
C TRP A 169 -4.62 -10.36 7.06
N LEU A 170 -4.72 -9.02 7.15
CA LEU A 170 -5.28 -8.34 8.31
C LEU A 170 -6.74 -8.73 8.53
N ARG A 171 -7.56 -8.73 7.47
CA ARG A 171 -8.95 -9.18 7.53
C ARG A 171 -9.07 -10.59 8.08
N GLY A 172 -8.29 -11.55 7.57
CA GLY A 172 -8.31 -12.93 8.06
C GLY A 172 -7.98 -13.03 9.55
N LYS A 173 -6.94 -12.33 10.01
CA LYS A 173 -6.55 -12.31 11.43
C LYS A 173 -7.56 -11.62 12.34
N CYS A 174 -8.11 -10.49 11.89
CA CYS A 174 -9.13 -9.78 12.66
C CYS A 174 -10.45 -10.55 12.73
N GLU A 175 -10.84 -11.28 11.68
CA GLU A 175 -12.00 -12.17 11.69
C GLU A 175 -11.82 -13.33 12.68
N GLU A 176 -10.65 -13.98 12.70
CA GLU A 176 -10.30 -15.01 13.69
C GLU A 176 -10.46 -14.49 15.12
N LEU A 177 -9.83 -13.36 15.44
CA LEU A 177 -9.90 -12.72 16.76
C LEU A 177 -11.31 -12.25 17.12
N GLY A 178 -12.04 -11.74 16.12
CA GLY A 178 -13.42 -11.29 16.25
C GLY A 178 -14.36 -12.43 16.61
N MET A 179 -14.22 -13.59 15.95
CA MET A 179 -14.98 -14.79 16.27
C MET A 179 -14.72 -15.29 17.70
N GLU A 180 -13.46 -15.26 18.16
CA GLU A 180 -13.13 -15.60 19.54
C GLU A 180 -13.73 -14.62 20.55
N GLY A 181 -13.70 -13.32 20.25
CA GLY A 181 -14.32 -12.29 21.08
C GLY A 181 -15.84 -12.44 21.15
N ALA A 182 -16.49 -12.68 20.01
CA ALA A 182 -17.93 -12.89 19.94
C ALA A 182 -18.38 -14.10 20.78
N ARG A 183 -17.61 -15.20 20.78
CA ARG A 183 -17.87 -16.37 21.65
C ARG A 183 -17.81 -16.02 23.14
N ARG A 184 -17.07 -14.96 23.52
CA ARG A 184 -17.00 -14.43 24.89
C ARG A 184 -18.01 -13.29 25.16
N GLY A 185 -18.87 -12.95 24.20
CA GLY A 185 -19.85 -11.88 24.31
C GLY A 185 -19.26 -10.46 24.15
N GLU A 186 -18.06 -10.35 23.60
CA GLU A 186 -17.39 -9.07 23.34
C GLU A 186 -17.89 -8.43 22.03
N ARG A 187 -17.76 -7.10 21.91
CA ARG A 187 -17.99 -6.39 20.64
C ARG A 187 -16.84 -6.68 19.66
N VAL A 188 -17.17 -6.78 18.38
CA VAL A 188 -16.23 -7.17 17.31
C VAL A 188 -15.72 -5.97 16.52
N LEU A 189 -16.59 -5.00 16.24
CA LEU A 189 -16.26 -3.76 15.52
C LEU A 189 -16.37 -2.55 16.45
N GLU A 190 -15.55 -1.54 16.21
CA GLU A 190 -15.67 -0.25 16.88
C GLU A 190 -16.77 0.60 16.22
N ASP A 191 -17.50 1.35 17.03
CA ASP A 191 -18.49 2.31 16.54
C ASP A 191 -17.74 3.47 15.85
N ILE A 192 -18.12 3.78 14.60
CA ILE A 192 -17.47 4.78 13.73
C ILE A 192 -17.84 6.20 14.15
#